data_AF-A0A831K9B5-F1
#
_entry.id   AF-A0A831K9B5-F1
#
_cell.length_a   1.000
_cell.length_b   1.000
_cell.length_c   1.000
_cell.angle_alpha   90.00
_cell.angle_beta   90.00
_cell.angle_gamma   90.00
#
_symmetry.space_group_name_H-M   'P 1'
#
loop_
_entity.id
_entity.type
_entity.pdbx_description
1 polymer ?
#
loop_
_entity_poly.entity_id
_entity_poly.type
_entity_poly.pdbx_seq_one_letter_code
_entity_poly.pdbx_strand_id
1 'polypeptide(L)'
;MDSNLGVAAEGVKRETGVRVAVLTNSSLLFMGSVREDLGVFDLVSLKVDSVFEDTWRRINRPFPGLRLGEVLDGVLEFCRGFGGDVIVETMLVKGVNDRREEFIGLGEFLEKISPRRVYLAVPIRPPAEEWVEPACESVLVEAYSVLREAGLDVEFLVSRERGEFGVVSDPVSSLLSIVSVHPMRLSDVYRLLEKAGDPAAVLEKLVREGRVSVVEYKGERFVVRKIFH
;
A
#
# COMPACT_ATOMS: atom_id res chain seq x y z
N MET A 1 7.75 -20.30 9.92
CA MET A 1 6.48 -19.77 10.47
C MET A 1 6.36 -20.32 11.89
N ASP A 2 5.74 -19.58 12.81
CA ASP A 2 5.41 -20.16 14.12
C ASP A 2 4.36 -21.26 13.94
N SER A 3 4.68 -22.48 14.35
CA SER A 3 3.81 -23.65 14.19
C SER A 3 2.53 -23.57 15.03
N ASN A 4 2.42 -22.60 15.93
CA ASN A 4 1.24 -22.41 16.79
C ASN A 4 0.43 -21.17 16.41
N LEU A 5 0.71 -20.53 15.27
CA LEU A 5 0.06 -19.28 14.88
C LEU A 5 -1.47 -19.42 14.78
N GLY A 6 -1.95 -20.48 14.11
CA GLY A 6 -3.38 -20.76 14.00
C GLY A 6 -4.03 -21.00 15.37
N VAL A 7 -3.40 -21.83 16.20
CA VAL A 7 -3.88 -22.15 17.56
C VAL A 7 -3.96 -20.90 18.45
N ALA A 8 -2.95 -20.04 18.38
CA ALA A 8 -2.93 -18.78 19.13
C ALA A 8 -4.05 -17.85 18.68
N ALA A 9 -4.27 -17.72 17.36
CA ALA A 9 -5.34 -16.89 16.81
C ALA A 9 -6.73 -17.40 17.22
N GLU A 10 -6.98 -18.71 17.13
CA GLU A 10 -8.22 -19.32 17.60
C GLU A 10 -8.46 -19.09 19.10
N GLY A 11 -7.40 -19.20 19.90
CA GLY A 11 -7.45 -18.87 21.33
C GLY A 11 -7.91 -17.45 21.59
N VAL A 12 -7.31 -16.46 20.92
CA VAL A 12 -7.70 -15.04 21.04
C VAL A 12 -9.15 -14.83 20.62
N LYS A 13 -9.58 -15.40 19.49
CA LYS A 13 -10.96 -15.29 19.00
C LYS A 13 -11.95 -15.85 20.02
N ARG A 14 -11.65 -17.02 20.60
CA ARG A 14 -12.52 -17.69 21.58
C ARG A 14 -12.65 -16.88 22.87
N GLU A 15 -11.56 -16.34 23.39
CA GLU A 15 -11.57 -15.62 24.68
C GLU A 15 -12.15 -14.19 24.59
N THR A 16 -12.02 -13.54 23.43
CA THR A 16 -12.33 -12.11 23.31
C THR A 16 -13.48 -11.80 22.35
N GLY A 17 -13.79 -12.69 21.41
CA GLY A 17 -14.79 -12.47 20.35
C GLY A 17 -14.39 -11.40 19.33
N VAL A 18 -13.15 -10.90 19.35
CA VAL A 18 -12.68 -9.87 18.42
C VAL A 18 -12.25 -10.47 17.08
N ARG A 19 -12.29 -9.63 16.04
CA ARG A 19 -11.69 -9.98 14.75
C ARG A 19 -10.17 -9.98 14.85
N VAL A 20 -9.53 -10.97 14.25
CA VAL A 20 -8.07 -11.13 14.27
C VAL A 20 -7.53 -11.01 12.84
N ALA A 21 -6.46 -10.22 12.70
CA ALA A 21 -5.76 -10.01 11.45
C ALA A 21 -4.30 -10.47 11.56
N VAL A 22 -3.72 -10.89 10.44
CA VAL A 22 -2.29 -11.24 10.36
C VAL A 22 -1.63 -10.59 9.15
N LEU A 23 -0.37 -10.18 9.34
CA LEU A 23 0.50 -9.68 8.28
C LEU A 23 1.51 -10.77 7.93
N THR A 24 1.64 -11.09 6.65
CA THR A 24 2.56 -12.11 6.16
C THR A 24 3.38 -11.61 4.98
N ASN A 25 4.62 -12.06 4.89
CA ASN A 25 5.48 -11.80 3.73
C ASN A 25 5.14 -12.68 2.51
N SER A 26 4.09 -13.51 2.62
CA SER A 26 3.57 -14.41 1.58
C SER A 26 4.49 -15.56 1.16
N SER A 27 5.75 -15.55 1.60
CA SER A 27 6.83 -16.38 1.06
C SER A 27 6.63 -17.90 1.17
N LEU A 28 5.76 -18.37 2.07
CA LEU A 28 5.50 -19.80 2.31
C LEU A 28 4.07 -20.22 1.96
N LEU A 29 3.28 -19.37 1.27
CA LEU A 29 1.89 -19.69 0.92
C LEU A 29 1.73 -20.84 -0.08
N PHE A 30 2.82 -21.31 -0.69
CA PHE A 30 2.83 -22.54 -1.48
C PHE A 30 2.69 -23.80 -0.61
N MET A 31 2.91 -23.71 0.71
CA MET A 31 2.73 -24.82 1.64
C MET A 31 1.28 -24.89 2.11
N GLY A 32 0.62 -26.04 1.92
CA GLY A 32 -0.77 -26.25 2.33
C GLY A 32 -1.01 -25.99 3.83
N SER A 33 -0.12 -26.49 4.70
CA SER A 33 -0.23 -26.28 6.15
C SER A 33 -0.19 -24.81 6.56
N VAL A 34 0.60 -23.99 5.88
CA VAL A 34 0.67 -22.54 6.12
C VAL A 34 -0.65 -21.87 5.74
N ARG A 35 -1.29 -22.30 4.65
CA ARG A 35 -2.60 -21.78 4.24
C ARG A 35 -3.70 -22.18 5.22
N GLU A 36 -3.66 -23.41 5.74
CA GLU A 36 -4.59 -23.89 6.77
C GLU A 36 -4.47 -23.04 8.04
N ASP A 37 -3.24 -22.80 8.52
CA ASP A 37 -3.00 -21.96 9.71
C ASP A 37 -3.50 -20.51 9.51
N LEU A 38 -3.41 -19.97 8.30
CA LEU A 38 -3.90 -18.63 7.98
C LEU A 38 -5.42 -18.58 7.76
N GLY A 39 -6.07 -19.73 7.55
CA GLY A 39 -7.51 -19.82 7.29
C GLY A 39 -8.39 -19.38 8.46
N VAL A 40 -7.86 -19.35 9.69
CA VAL A 40 -8.62 -18.97 10.90
C VAL A 40 -8.77 -17.46 11.09
N PHE A 41 -7.98 -16.67 10.37
CA PHE A 41 -7.97 -15.21 10.48
C PHE A 41 -9.15 -14.57 9.75
N ASP A 42 -9.63 -13.44 10.25
CA ASP A 42 -10.71 -12.68 9.61
C ASP A 42 -10.17 -11.77 8.50
N LEU A 43 -8.88 -11.39 8.59
CA LEU A 43 -8.17 -10.61 7.59
C LEU A 43 -6.71 -11.06 7.46
N VAL A 44 -6.23 -11.18 6.23
CA VAL A 44 -4.82 -11.44 5.93
C VAL A 44 -4.26 -10.33 5.06
N SER A 45 -3.16 -9.74 5.51
CA SER A 45 -2.38 -8.75 4.77
C SER A 45 -1.19 -9.43 4.11
N LEU A 46 -1.26 -9.53 2.78
CA LEU A 46 -0.26 -10.18 1.94
C LEU A 46 0.75 -9.15 1.43
N LYS A 47 2.05 -9.42 1.61
CA LYS A 47 3.08 -8.65 0.92
C LYS A 47 3.25 -9.16 -0.50
N VAL A 48 3.15 -8.26 -1.48
CA VAL A 48 3.45 -8.52 -2.91
C VAL A 48 4.16 -7.28 -3.46
N ASP A 49 5.49 -7.25 -3.40
CA ASP A 49 6.26 -6.07 -3.82
C ASP A 49 6.59 -6.02 -5.31
N SER A 50 6.58 -7.16 -6.00
CA SER A 50 6.82 -7.27 -7.44
C SER A 50 6.39 -8.66 -7.94
N VAL A 51 6.04 -8.72 -9.23
CA VAL A 51 5.80 -9.97 -9.97
C VAL A 51 7.02 -10.37 -10.83
N PHE A 52 8.10 -9.60 -10.77
CA PHE A 52 9.34 -9.83 -11.49
C PHE A 52 10.40 -10.38 -10.52
N GLU A 53 10.98 -11.54 -10.83
CA GLU A 53 11.88 -12.28 -9.93
C GLU A 53 13.08 -11.44 -9.46
N ASP A 54 13.75 -10.74 -10.37
CA ASP A 54 14.93 -9.93 -10.05
C ASP A 54 14.59 -8.78 -9.09
N THR A 55 13.48 -8.08 -9.36
CA THR A 55 12.97 -7.00 -8.52
C THR A 55 12.55 -7.53 -7.14
N TRP A 56 11.78 -8.62 -7.11
CA TRP A 56 11.37 -9.28 -5.87
C TRP A 56 12.56 -9.69 -5.01
N ARG A 57 13.61 -10.29 -5.60
CA ARG A 57 14.83 -10.67 -4.86
C ARG A 57 15.58 -9.46 -4.31
N ARG A 58 15.66 -8.36 -5.06
CA ARG A 58 16.32 -7.12 -4.61
C ARG A 58 15.60 -6.51 -3.40
N ILE A 59 14.27 -6.52 -3.41
CA ILE A 59 13.45 -5.92 -2.35
C ILE A 59 13.35 -6.86 -1.13
N ASN A 60 12.93 -8.10 -1.35
CA ASN A 60 12.56 -9.01 -0.27
C ASN A 60 13.74 -9.82 0.29
N ARG A 61 14.83 -9.94 -0.47
CA ARG A 61 16.01 -10.76 -0.12
C ARG A 61 15.60 -12.13 0.47
N PRO A 62 14.74 -12.87 -0.23
CA PRO A 62 14.17 -14.11 0.27
C PRO A 62 15.28 -15.17 0.41
N PHE A 63 14.99 -16.23 1.16
CA PHE A 63 15.86 -17.41 1.19
C PHE A 63 16.14 -17.88 -0.25
N PRO A 64 17.40 -18.15 -0.64
CA PRO A 64 17.77 -18.39 -2.04
C PRO A 64 16.98 -19.51 -2.74
N GLY A 65 16.55 -20.53 -2.00
CA GLY A 65 15.77 -21.65 -2.52
C GLY A 65 14.32 -21.32 -2.88
N LEU A 66 13.79 -20.17 -2.47
CA LEU A 66 12.43 -19.76 -2.84
C LEU A 66 12.40 -19.24 -4.28
N ARG A 67 11.31 -19.54 -4.99
CA ARG A 67 11.04 -19.07 -6.35
C ARG A 67 9.81 -18.17 -6.34
N LEU A 68 9.87 -17.02 -7.01
CA LEU A 68 8.73 -16.09 -7.01
C LEU A 68 7.49 -16.74 -7.61
N GLY A 69 7.63 -17.54 -8.67
CA GLY A 69 6.51 -18.26 -9.27
C GLY A 69 5.73 -19.10 -8.26
N GLU A 70 6.42 -19.89 -7.44
CA GLU A 70 5.79 -20.71 -6.38
C GLU A 70 5.11 -19.83 -5.33
N VAL A 71 5.72 -18.71 -4.96
CA VAL A 71 5.13 -17.75 -4.01
C VAL A 71 3.83 -17.16 -4.56
N LEU A 72 3.84 -16.71 -5.82
CA LEU A 72 2.66 -16.12 -6.48
C LEU A 72 1.55 -17.16 -6.70
N ASP A 73 1.91 -18.39 -7.07
CA ASP A 73 0.95 -19.50 -7.18
C ASP A 73 0.32 -19.85 -5.84
N GLY A 74 1.14 -19.86 -4.77
CA GLY A 74 0.66 -20.04 -3.40
C GLY A 74 -0.29 -18.94 -2.95
N VAL A 75 -0.01 -17.68 -3.30
CA VAL A 75 -0.92 -16.54 -3.06
C VAL A 75 -2.24 -16.73 -3.80
N LEU A 76 -2.21 -17.09 -5.10
CA LEU A 76 -3.42 -17.37 -5.89
C LEU A 76 -4.24 -18.52 -5.31
N GLU A 77 -3.59 -19.60 -4.88
CA GLU A 77 -4.25 -20.74 -4.24
C GLU A 77 -4.88 -20.36 -2.90
N PHE A 78 -4.15 -19.63 -2.06
CA PHE A 78 -4.66 -19.13 -0.78
C PHE A 78 -5.91 -18.25 -0.97
N CYS A 79 -5.85 -17.24 -1.85
CA CYS A 79 -6.96 -16.32 -2.06
C CYS A 79 -8.21 -16.99 -2.65
N ARG A 80 -8.07 -18.10 -3.40
CA ARG A 80 -9.22 -18.87 -3.91
C ARG A 80 -10.00 -19.59 -2.80
N GLY A 81 -9.32 -20.00 -1.73
CA GLY A 81 -9.92 -20.78 -0.64
C GLY A 81 -10.19 -19.98 0.64
N PHE A 82 -9.62 -18.78 0.77
CA PHE A 82 -9.74 -17.98 1.97
C PHE A 82 -11.08 -17.23 2.04
N GLY A 83 -11.85 -17.48 3.11
CA GLY A 83 -13.17 -16.88 3.31
C GLY A 83 -13.17 -15.50 3.99
N GLY A 84 -12.01 -15.02 4.44
CA GLY A 84 -11.84 -13.71 5.09
C GLY A 84 -11.47 -12.60 4.12
N ASP A 85 -11.18 -11.41 4.66
CA ASP A 85 -10.75 -10.26 3.88
C ASP A 85 -9.26 -10.36 3.53
N VAL A 86 -8.91 -10.21 2.25
CA VAL A 86 -7.50 -10.07 1.82
C VAL A 86 -7.20 -8.61 1.55
N ILE A 87 -6.11 -8.11 2.14
CA ILE A 87 -5.48 -6.85 1.70
C ILE A 87 -4.07 -7.15 1.22
N VAL A 88 -3.55 -6.28 0.36
CA VAL A 88 -2.20 -6.41 -0.19
C VAL A 88 -1.40 -5.18 0.17
N GLU A 89 -0.13 -5.37 0.52
CA GLU A 89 0.85 -4.30 0.71
C GLU A 89 1.99 -4.45 -0.31
N THR A 90 2.30 -3.35 -0.99
CA THR A 90 3.41 -3.23 -1.95
C THR A 90 4.26 -2.03 -1.55
N MET A 91 5.54 -2.26 -1.28
CA MET A 91 6.50 -1.20 -0.99
C MET A 91 7.22 -0.74 -2.26
N LEU A 92 7.15 0.55 -2.58
CA LEU A 92 7.85 1.16 -3.71
C LEU A 92 9.21 1.71 -3.28
N VAL A 93 10.26 1.24 -3.96
CA VAL A 93 11.67 1.57 -3.73
C VAL A 93 12.25 2.19 -4.98
N LYS A 94 12.88 3.35 -4.83
CA LYS A 94 13.48 4.12 -5.92
C LYS A 94 14.57 3.31 -6.63
N GLY A 95 14.54 3.32 -7.96
CA GLY A 95 15.46 2.60 -8.85
C GLY A 95 15.32 1.07 -8.82
N VAL A 96 14.25 0.53 -8.23
CA VAL A 96 14.03 -0.91 -8.12
C VAL A 96 12.71 -1.31 -8.76
N ASN A 97 11.57 -0.94 -8.16
CA ASN A 97 10.23 -1.24 -8.65
C ASN A 97 9.42 0.04 -8.95
N ASP A 98 10.09 1.09 -9.42
CA ASP A 98 9.52 2.41 -9.69
C ASP A 98 9.25 2.66 -11.19
N ARG A 99 9.02 1.59 -11.96
CA ARG A 99 8.81 1.64 -13.41
C ARG A 99 7.40 1.20 -13.77
N ARG A 100 6.86 1.77 -14.84
CA ARG A 100 5.48 1.51 -15.30
C ARG A 100 5.19 0.03 -15.51
N GLU A 101 6.14 -0.73 -16.04
CA GLU A 101 6.01 -2.17 -16.30
C GLU A 101 5.77 -2.96 -15.01
N GLU A 102 6.38 -2.54 -13.90
CA GLU A 102 6.17 -3.14 -12.57
C GLU A 102 4.73 -2.97 -12.12
N PHE A 103 4.16 -1.78 -12.32
CA PHE A 103 2.79 -1.47 -11.89
C PHE A 103 1.75 -2.19 -12.74
N ILE A 104 1.99 -2.32 -14.05
CA ILE A 104 1.10 -3.08 -14.95
C ILE A 104 1.09 -4.55 -14.55
N GLY A 105 2.27 -5.18 -14.45
CA GLY A 105 2.36 -6.59 -14.07
C GLY A 105 1.79 -6.88 -12.67
N LEU A 106 2.01 -5.95 -11.72
CA LEU A 106 1.39 -6.03 -10.40
C LEU A 106 -0.13 -5.93 -10.51
N GLY A 107 -0.67 -4.96 -11.25
CA GLY A 107 -2.11 -4.79 -11.47
C GLY A 107 -2.76 -6.06 -12.02
N GLU A 108 -2.21 -6.62 -13.10
CA GLU A 108 -2.70 -7.86 -13.74
C GLU A 108 -2.69 -9.07 -12.77
N PHE A 109 -1.71 -9.13 -11.87
CA PHE A 109 -1.67 -10.18 -10.86
C PHE A 109 -2.70 -9.94 -9.75
N LEU A 110 -2.82 -8.70 -9.27
CA LEU A 110 -3.74 -8.36 -8.18
C LEU A 110 -5.21 -8.46 -8.60
N GLU A 111 -5.56 -8.20 -9.86
CA GLU A 111 -6.90 -8.46 -10.38
C GLU A 111 -7.32 -9.93 -10.17
N LYS A 112 -6.39 -10.88 -10.37
CA LYS A 112 -6.66 -12.33 -10.24
C LYS A 112 -7.00 -12.75 -8.81
N ILE A 113 -6.49 -12.04 -7.80
CA ILE A 113 -6.80 -12.32 -6.39
C ILE A 113 -7.90 -11.40 -5.82
N SER A 114 -8.23 -10.31 -6.52
CA SER A 114 -9.31 -9.37 -6.16
C SER A 114 -9.27 -8.95 -4.68
N PRO A 115 -8.16 -8.34 -4.21
CA PRO A 115 -8.04 -7.98 -2.81
C PRO A 115 -9.03 -6.88 -2.47
N ARG A 116 -9.49 -6.85 -1.22
CA ARG A 116 -10.35 -5.78 -0.71
C ARG A 116 -9.69 -4.40 -0.83
N ARG A 117 -8.37 -4.36 -0.66
CA ARG A 117 -7.57 -3.12 -0.79
C ARG A 117 -6.10 -3.43 -1.04
N VAL A 118 -5.47 -2.55 -1.81
CA VAL A 118 -4.03 -2.50 -2.06
C VAL A 118 -3.44 -1.27 -1.39
N TYR A 119 -2.42 -1.45 -0.57
CA TYR A 119 -1.67 -0.39 0.08
C TYR A 119 -0.33 -0.19 -0.63
N LEU A 120 -0.12 1.00 -1.16
CA LEU A 120 1.17 1.44 -1.68
C LEU A 120 1.95 2.12 -0.56
N ALA A 121 3.02 1.47 -0.12
CA ALA A 121 3.92 1.98 0.91
C ALA A 121 5.24 2.46 0.29
N VAL A 122 5.98 3.24 1.05
CA VAL A 122 7.40 3.57 0.79
C VAL A 122 8.20 3.34 2.07
N PRO A 123 9.52 3.12 2.00
CA PRO A 123 10.37 3.01 3.19
C PRO A 123 10.38 4.35 3.96
N ILE A 124 9.52 4.46 4.97
CA ILE A 124 9.38 5.65 5.84
C ILE A 124 10.12 5.53 7.18
N ARG A 125 10.65 4.34 7.47
CA ARG A 125 11.56 4.10 8.60
C ARG A 125 12.99 4.03 8.06
N PRO A 126 14.01 4.46 8.83
CA PRO A 126 15.41 4.29 8.43
C PRO A 126 15.62 2.83 8.03
N PRO A 127 15.95 2.55 6.75
CA PRO A 127 16.18 1.20 6.32
C PRO A 127 17.45 0.66 6.97
N ALA A 128 17.54 -0.66 7.12
CA ALA A 128 18.78 -1.31 7.58
C ALA A 128 19.94 -1.12 6.60
N GLU A 129 19.65 -0.64 5.39
CA GLU A 129 20.53 -0.59 4.24
C GLU A 129 20.55 0.84 3.67
N GLU A 130 21.74 1.41 3.55
CA GLU A 130 21.91 2.82 3.15
C GLU A 130 21.42 3.12 1.73
N TRP A 131 21.37 2.12 0.85
CA TRP A 131 20.95 2.30 -0.54
C TRP A 131 19.43 2.35 -0.74
N VAL A 132 18.65 1.95 0.27
CA VAL A 132 17.18 1.87 0.15
C VAL A 132 16.62 3.29 0.24
N GLU A 133 16.21 3.82 -0.90
CA GLU A 133 15.57 5.11 -0.98
C GLU A 133 14.07 4.97 -1.29
N PRO A 134 13.23 5.83 -0.71
CA PRO A 134 11.81 5.87 -1.01
C PRO A 134 11.56 6.39 -2.43
N ALA A 135 10.59 5.77 -3.11
CA ALA A 135 10.10 6.29 -4.38
C ALA A 135 9.55 7.72 -4.21
N CYS A 136 9.76 8.57 -5.21
CA CYS A 136 9.25 9.94 -5.18
C CYS A 136 7.73 10.00 -5.39
N GLU A 137 7.15 11.16 -5.08
CA GLU A 137 5.70 11.35 -5.16
C GLU A 137 5.11 11.11 -6.56
N SER A 138 5.87 11.38 -7.64
CA SER A 138 5.40 11.12 -9.01
C SER A 138 5.25 9.63 -9.32
N VAL A 139 6.16 8.80 -8.80
CA VAL A 139 6.10 7.35 -8.94
C VAL A 139 4.88 6.79 -8.20
N LEU A 140 4.59 7.31 -7.00
CA LEU A 140 3.40 6.92 -6.24
C LEU A 140 2.10 7.27 -6.97
N VAL A 141 2.02 8.47 -7.56
CA VAL A 141 0.86 8.87 -8.37
C VAL A 141 0.72 7.96 -9.59
N GLU A 142 1.82 7.67 -10.29
CA GLU A 142 1.79 6.77 -11.44
C GLU A 142 1.32 5.35 -11.05
N ALA A 143 1.92 4.76 -10.01
CA ALA A 143 1.54 3.43 -9.51
C ALA A 143 0.07 3.40 -9.08
N TYR A 144 -0.37 4.41 -8.31
CA TYR A 144 -1.77 4.57 -7.92
C TYR A 144 -2.69 4.60 -9.14
N SER A 145 -2.39 5.46 -10.12
CA SER A 145 -3.22 5.60 -11.30
C SER A 145 -3.29 4.32 -12.12
N VAL A 146 -2.17 3.62 -12.33
CA VAL A 146 -2.15 2.35 -13.08
C VAL A 146 -2.99 1.28 -12.37
N LEU A 147 -2.85 1.14 -11.04
CA LEU A 147 -3.62 0.15 -10.28
C LEU A 147 -5.11 0.49 -10.20
N ARG A 148 -5.47 1.79 -10.11
CA ARG A 148 -6.87 2.25 -10.19
C ARG A 148 -7.47 2.02 -11.58
N GLU A 149 -6.68 2.21 -12.66
CA GLU A 149 -7.07 1.92 -14.04
C GLU A 149 -7.37 0.41 -14.22
N ALA A 150 -6.68 -0.47 -13.47
CA ALA A 150 -6.96 -1.91 -13.37
C ALA A 150 -8.11 -2.26 -12.40
N GLY A 151 -8.90 -1.28 -11.95
CA GLY A 151 -10.09 -1.53 -11.12
C GLY A 151 -9.84 -1.86 -9.64
N LEU A 152 -8.61 -1.75 -9.14
CA LEU A 152 -8.27 -2.06 -7.75
C LEU A 152 -8.65 -0.92 -6.79
N ASP A 153 -8.97 -1.24 -5.53
CA ASP A 153 -9.06 -0.24 -4.47
C ASP A 153 -7.67 0.03 -3.88
N VAL A 154 -7.18 1.27 -3.94
CA VAL A 154 -5.77 1.59 -3.67
C VAL A 154 -5.69 2.75 -2.68
N GLU A 155 -4.82 2.62 -1.67
CA GLU A 155 -4.52 3.66 -0.68
C GLU A 155 -3.00 3.78 -0.47
N PHE A 156 -2.53 4.99 -0.14
CA PHE A 156 -1.16 5.20 0.30
C PHE A 156 -0.99 4.85 1.78
N LEU A 157 0.14 4.22 2.10
CA LEU A 157 0.62 3.95 3.46
C LEU A 157 1.98 4.64 3.66
N VAL A 158 2.00 5.97 3.51
CA VAL A 158 3.23 6.79 3.41
C VAL A 158 3.45 7.73 4.61
N SER A 159 2.66 7.59 5.68
CA SER A 159 2.78 8.42 6.89
C SER A 159 3.10 7.58 8.13
N ARG A 160 3.99 8.09 8.99
CA ARG A 160 4.42 7.41 10.23
C ARG A 160 3.35 7.41 11.32
N GLU A 161 2.44 8.38 11.30
CA GLU A 161 1.41 8.57 12.32
C GLU A 161 0.06 8.80 11.64
N ARG A 162 -0.83 7.80 11.72
CA ARG A 162 -2.28 8.06 11.65
C ARG A 162 -2.69 8.70 12.98
N GLY A 163 -2.32 9.97 13.14
CA GLY A 163 -2.22 10.60 14.46
C GLY A 163 -2.95 11.93 14.60
N GLU A 164 -4.06 12.17 13.89
CA GLU A 164 -4.92 13.32 14.17
C GLU A 164 -6.35 13.03 13.70
N PHE A 165 -7.03 12.09 14.38
CA PHE A 165 -8.49 11.91 14.24
C PHE A 165 -9.22 12.96 15.09
N GLY A 166 -9.04 14.23 14.71
CA GLY A 166 -9.90 15.33 15.15
C GLY A 166 -11.07 15.50 14.19
N VAL A 167 -12.19 16.05 14.65
CA VAL A 167 -13.34 16.39 13.80
C VAL A 167 -12.85 17.32 12.68
N VAL A 168 -12.77 16.77 11.47
CA VAL A 168 -12.34 17.47 10.26
C VAL A 168 -13.43 18.47 9.88
N SER A 169 -13.35 19.69 10.43
CA SER A 169 -14.30 20.76 10.15
C SER A 169 -13.73 21.84 9.23
N ASP A 170 -12.41 21.91 9.07
CA ASP A 170 -11.77 22.87 8.16
C ASP A 170 -11.32 22.22 6.84
N PRO A 171 -11.38 22.96 5.71
CA PRO A 171 -11.01 22.44 4.40
C PRO A 171 -9.54 22.04 4.24
N VAL A 172 -8.63 22.65 5.00
CA VAL A 172 -7.19 22.34 4.92
C VAL A 172 -6.91 20.99 5.59
N SER A 173 -7.45 20.74 6.78
CA SER A 173 -7.34 19.44 7.43
C SER A 173 -8.04 18.35 6.61
N SER A 174 -9.16 18.68 5.97
CA SER A 174 -9.84 17.78 5.02
C SER A 174 -8.92 17.38 3.87
N LEU A 175 -8.29 18.36 3.23
CA LEU A 175 -7.35 18.13 2.14
C LEU A 175 -6.21 17.22 2.62
N LEU A 176 -5.60 17.54 3.75
CA LEU A 176 -4.45 16.82 4.28
C LEU A 176 -4.79 15.38 4.69
N SER A 177 -5.98 15.16 5.24
CA SER A 177 -6.50 13.83 5.54
C SER A 177 -6.69 13.01 4.26
N ILE A 178 -7.28 13.59 3.21
CA ILE A 178 -7.48 12.91 1.94
C ILE A 178 -6.14 12.58 1.29
N VAL A 179 -5.25 13.58 1.16
CA VAL A 179 -3.96 13.40 0.46
C VAL A 179 -2.95 12.54 1.20
N SER A 180 -3.23 12.21 2.46
CA SER A 180 -2.44 11.24 3.23
C SER A 180 -2.57 9.80 2.70
N VAL A 181 -3.68 9.50 2.01
CA VAL A 181 -3.99 8.17 1.47
C VAL A 181 -4.38 8.16 -0.01
N HIS A 182 -4.77 9.29 -0.61
CA HIS A 182 -5.13 9.35 -2.04
C HIS A 182 -4.58 10.60 -2.73
N PRO A 183 -4.05 10.52 -3.95
CA PRO A 183 -3.78 11.72 -4.74
C PRO A 183 -5.10 12.41 -5.12
N MET A 184 -5.16 13.73 -4.97
CA MET A 184 -6.35 14.53 -5.31
C MET A 184 -6.06 15.41 -6.53
N ARG A 185 -6.97 15.46 -7.50
CA ARG A 185 -6.80 16.30 -8.69
C ARG A 185 -6.74 17.77 -8.27
N LEU A 186 -5.88 18.57 -8.90
CA LEU A 186 -5.69 19.99 -8.56
C LEU A 186 -7.01 20.78 -8.64
N SER A 187 -7.86 20.47 -9.62
CA SER A 187 -9.19 21.07 -9.76
C SER A 187 -10.11 20.77 -8.57
N ASP A 188 -10.07 19.54 -8.05
CA ASP A 188 -10.87 19.14 -6.89
C ASP A 188 -10.31 19.75 -5.59
N VAL A 189 -8.98 19.88 -5.49
CA VAL A 189 -8.33 20.59 -4.38
C VAL A 189 -8.78 22.05 -4.33
N TYR A 190 -8.81 22.72 -5.48
CA TYR A 190 -9.29 24.10 -5.52
C TYR A 190 -10.74 24.21 -5.06
N ARG A 191 -11.62 23.34 -5.56
CA ARG A 191 -13.02 23.29 -5.11
C ARG A 191 -13.16 23.04 -3.61
N LEU A 192 -12.33 22.19 -3.03
CA LEU A 192 -12.34 21.93 -1.58
C LEU A 192 -11.90 23.18 -0.80
N LEU A 193 -10.83 23.84 -1.24
CA LEU A 193 -10.22 24.97 -0.56
C LEU A 193 -10.97 26.31 -0.75
N GLU A 194 -11.92 26.41 -1.68
CA GLU A 194 -12.77 27.62 -1.86
C GLU A 194 -13.43 28.07 -0.54
N LYS A 195 -13.75 27.10 0.33
CA LYS A 195 -14.35 27.37 1.66
C LYS A 195 -13.37 27.93 2.68
N ALA A 196 -12.07 27.94 2.38
CA ALA A 196 -10.99 28.42 3.25
C ALA A 196 -10.36 29.75 2.79
N GLY A 197 -10.90 30.39 1.75
CA GLY A 197 -10.38 31.64 1.18
C GLY A 197 -9.88 31.44 -0.25
N ASP A 198 -8.75 32.07 -0.59
CA ASP A 198 -8.10 31.90 -1.90
C ASP A 198 -7.41 30.53 -2.00
N PRO A 199 -7.93 29.58 -2.82
CA PRO A 199 -7.37 28.24 -2.95
C PRO A 199 -5.92 28.23 -3.41
N ALA A 200 -5.53 29.15 -4.29
CA ALA A 200 -4.18 29.20 -4.84
C ALA A 200 -3.16 29.59 -3.77
N ALA A 201 -3.45 30.66 -3.03
CA ALA A 201 -2.60 31.12 -1.92
C ALA A 201 -2.49 30.07 -0.79
N VAL A 202 -3.59 29.39 -0.47
CA VAL A 202 -3.59 28.31 0.54
C VAL A 202 -2.74 27.14 0.07
N LEU A 203 -2.91 26.67 -1.18
CA LEU A 203 -2.11 25.57 -1.71
C LEU A 203 -0.62 25.93 -1.79
N GLU A 204 -0.28 27.12 -2.26
CA GLU A 204 1.10 27.61 -2.34
C GLU A 204 1.75 27.62 -0.95
N LYS A 205 1.02 28.08 0.08
CA LYS A 205 1.48 28.02 1.47
C LYS A 205 1.78 26.58 1.89
N LEU A 206 0.87 25.62 1.63
CA LEU A 206 1.05 24.22 2.01
C LEU A 206 2.22 23.55 1.28
N VAL A 207 2.46 23.90 0.02
CA VAL A 207 3.62 23.43 -0.76
C VAL A 207 4.92 23.98 -0.17
N ARG A 208 4.97 25.28 0.13
CA ARG A 208 6.14 25.95 0.73
C ARG A 208 6.46 25.41 2.13
N GLU A 209 5.44 25.07 2.91
CA GLU A 209 5.59 24.41 4.22
C GLU A 209 5.98 22.93 4.10
N GLY A 210 6.08 22.38 2.88
CA GLY A 210 6.41 20.98 2.65
C GLY A 210 5.34 20.03 3.18
N ARG A 211 4.08 20.46 3.29
CA ARG A 211 2.96 19.59 3.75
C ARG A 211 2.38 18.78 2.59
N VAL A 212 2.45 19.32 1.37
CA VAL A 212 1.96 18.67 0.15
C VAL A 212 2.94 18.91 -1.01
N SER A 213 2.80 18.15 -2.09
CA SER A 213 3.45 18.37 -3.37
C SER A 213 2.45 18.35 -4.51
N VAL A 214 2.74 19.09 -5.58
CA VAL A 214 1.98 19.03 -6.83
C VAL A 214 2.78 18.25 -7.85
N VAL A 215 2.17 17.19 -8.36
CA VAL A 215 2.76 16.24 -9.32
C VAL A 215 1.97 16.31 -10.61
N GLU A 216 2.65 16.21 -11.75
CA GLU A 216 1.99 16.05 -13.05
C GLU A 216 2.09 14.58 -13.52
N TYR A 217 0.97 14.01 -13.95
CA TYR A 217 0.89 12.68 -14.52
C TYR A 217 -0.13 12.65 -15.67
N LYS A 218 0.29 12.15 -16.84
CA LYS A 218 -0.51 12.13 -18.08
C LYS A 218 -1.17 13.50 -18.43
N GLY A 219 -0.47 14.60 -18.18
CA GLY A 219 -0.95 15.96 -18.44
C GLY A 219 -1.97 16.50 -17.41
N GLU A 220 -2.22 15.76 -16.33
CA GLU A 220 -3.07 16.18 -15.23
C GLU A 220 -2.25 16.44 -13.97
N ARG A 221 -2.64 17.43 -13.18
CA ARG A 221 -1.95 17.79 -11.92
C ARG A 221 -2.68 17.21 -10.72
N PHE A 222 -1.92 16.57 -9.83
CA PHE A 222 -2.37 15.97 -8.59
C PHE A 222 -1.67 16.61 -7.40
N VAL A 223 -2.37 16.74 -6.29
CA VAL A 223 -1.83 17.12 -4.99
C VAL A 223 -1.73 15.87 -4.13
N VAL A 224 -0.58 15.67 -3.52
CA VAL A 224 -0.25 14.52 -2.67
C VAL A 224 0.45 14.98 -1.41
N ARG A 225 0.40 14.16 -0.35
CA ARG A 225 1.20 14.39 0.86
C ARG A 225 2.69 14.39 0.49
N LYS A 226 3.43 15.37 1.02
CA LYS A 226 4.90 15.36 0.92
C LYS A 226 5.45 14.23 1.80
N ILE A 227 6.40 13.47 1.28
CA ILE A 227 6.90 12.27 2.00
C ILE A 227 8.24 12.55 2.69
N PHE A 228 9.07 13.44 2.14
CA PHE A 228 10.38 13.80 2.70
C PHE A 228 10.65 15.30 2.61
N HIS A 229 11.45 15.81 3.55
CA HIS A 229 11.99 17.18 3.60
C HIS A 229 13.46 17.18 3.23
#